data_AF-A0A139D9W4-F1
#
_entry.id   AF-A0A139D9W4-F1
#
_cell.length_a   1.000
_cell.length_b   1.000
_cell.length_c   1.000
_cell.angle_alpha   90.00
_cell.angle_beta   90.00
_cell.angle_gamma   90.00
#
_symmetry.space_group_name_H-M   'P 1'
#
loop_
_entity.id
_entity.type
_entity.pdbx_description
1 polymer ?
#
loop_
_entity_poly.entity_id
_entity_poly.type
_entity_poly.pdbx_seq_one_letter_code
_entity_poly.pdbx_strand_id
1 'polypeptide(L)' 'GVESLAAAISEERGTIEDVLEPFLIQQGFMIRTPRGRMVTSNAYQHFGVVAPASGKGDDLFD' A
#
# COMPACT_ATOMS: atom_id res chain seq x y z
N GLY A 1 10.04 -2.16 -6.16
CA GLY A 1 8.85 -1.75 -5.39
C GLY A 1 9.07 -0.36 -4.85
N VAL A 2 9.59 -0.24 -3.62
CA VAL A 2 9.86 1.07 -3.00
C VAL A 2 10.87 1.92 -3.75
N GLU A 3 11.92 1.32 -4.31
CA GLU A 3 12.88 2.05 -5.15
C GLU A 3 12.19 2.77 -6.32
N SER A 4 11.22 2.09 -6.96
CA SER A 4 10.42 2.67 -8.05
C SER A 4 9.46 3.75 -7.56
N LEU A 5 8.87 3.57 -6.37
CA LEU A 5 8.00 4.57 -5.75
C LEU A 5 8.79 5.83 -5.37
N ALA A 6 9.96 5.64 -4.77
CA ALA A 6 10.88 6.67 -4.35
C ALA A 6 11.35 7.52 -5.53
N ALA A 7 11.74 6.86 -6.63
CA ALA A 7 12.06 7.53 -7.89
C ALA A 7 10.86 8.32 -8.45
N ALA A 8 9.64 7.77 -8.38
CA ALA A 8 8.45 8.42 -8.92
C ALA A 8 8.05 9.70 -8.16
N ILE A 9 8.30 9.76 -6.85
CA ILE A 9 7.96 10.92 -6.00
C ILE A 9 9.18 11.77 -5.63
N SER A 10 10.36 11.47 -6.21
CA SER A 10 11.64 12.15 -5.93
C SER A 10 12.02 12.18 -4.44
N GLU A 11 11.73 11.10 -3.73
CA GLU A 11 12.07 10.93 -2.31
C GLU A 11 13.15 9.88 -2.11
N GLU A 12 13.82 9.93 -0.97
CA GLU A 12 14.71 8.85 -0.54
C GLU A 12 13.88 7.66 -0.07
N ARG A 13 14.33 6.45 -0.41
CA ARG A 13 13.73 5.22 0.11
C ARG A 13 13.66 5.21 1.64
N GLY A 14 14.72 5.63 2.33
CA GLY A 14 14.77 5.68 3.79
C GLY A 14 13.66 6.54 4.37
N THR A 15 13.43 7.73 3.81
CA THR A 15 12.32 8.61 4.20
C THR A 15 10.96 7.91 4.07
N ILE A 16 10.74 7.17 2.99
CA ILE A 16 9.49 6.43 2.80
C ILE A 16 9.35 5.35 3.87
N GLU A 17 10.37 4.53 4.08
CA GLU A 17 10.33 3.37 4.98
C GLU A 17 10.27 3.76 6.47
N ASP A 18 10.97 4.82 6.84
CA ASP A 18 11.20 5.21 8.23
C ASP A 18 10.26 6.33 8.71
N VAL A 19 9.71 7.12 7.79
CA VAL A 19 8.84 8.26 8.13
C VAL A 19 7.41 8.06 7.62
N LEU A 20 7.23 7.78 6.33
CA LEU A 20 5.90 7.76 5.72
C LEU A 20 5.14 6.47 6.00
N GLU A 21 5.76 5.32 5.79
CA GLU A 21 5.12 4.01 5.96
C GLU A 21 4.60 3.78 7.39
N PRO A 22 5.32 4.13 8.48
CA PRO A 22 4.79 3.98 9.84
C PRO A 22 3.47 4.71 10.06
N PHE A 23 3.36 5.95 9.57
CA PHE A 23 2.14 6.74 9.66
C PHE A 23 1.00 6.12 8.85
N LEU A 24 1.25 5.77 7.57
CA LEU A 24 0.24 5.22 6.68
C LEU A 24 -0.26 3.84 7.14
N ILE A 25 0.62 3.03 7.74
CA ILE A 25 0.25 1.74 8.35
C ILE A 25 -0.61 1.99 9.59
N GLN A 26 -0.22 2.93 10.46
CA GLN A 26 -0.98 3.24 11.67
C GLN A 26 -2.38 3.78 11.37
N GLN A 27 -2.52 4.62 10.34
CA GLN A 27 -3.82 5.11 9.88
C GLN A 27 -4.62 4.06 9.08
N GLY A 28 -4.05 2.87 8.85
CA GLY A 28 -4.70 1.79 8.13
C GLY A 28 -4.88 2.06 6.64
N PHE A 29 -4.02 2.88 6.03
CA PHE A 29 -4.04 3.19 4.58
C PHE A 29 -3.17 2.26 3.75
N MET A 30 -2.14 1.65 4.33
CA MET A 30 -1.29 0.70 3.64
C MET A 30 -0.86 -0.46 4.53
N ILE A 31 -0.46 -1.55 3.91
CA ILE A 31 0.13 -2.73 4.56
C ILE A 31 1.39 -3.18 3.82
N ARG A 32 2.36 -3.71 4.59
CA ARG A 32 3.53 -4.43 4.04
C ARG A 32 3.14 -5.90 3.87
N THR A 33 3.43 -6.46 2.71
CA THR A 33 3.21 -7.89 2.39
C THR A 33 4.51 -8.49 1.82
N PRO A 34 4.66 -9.83 1.79
CA PRO A 34 5.80 -10.46 1.13
C PRO A 34 5.94 -10.11 -0.36
N ARG A 35 4.83 -9.72 -1.01
CA ARG A 35 4.79 -9.30 -2.42
C ARG A 35 5.07 -7.81 -2.62
N GLY A 36 5.18 -7.02 -1.55
CA GLY A 36 5.40 -5.58 -1.61
C GLY A 36 4.39 -4.78 -0.77
N ARG A 37 4.23 -3.49 -1.10
CA ARG A 37 3.30 -2.59 -0.42
C ARG A 37 1.94 -2.67 -1.09
N MET A 38 0.88 -2.74 -0.31
CA MET A 38 -0.50 -2.73 -0.80
C MET A 38 -1.29 -1.64 -0.08
N VAL A 39 -2.10 -0.90 -0.83
CA VAL A 39 -3.06 0.06 -0.25
C VAL A 39 -4.31 -0.66 0.20
N THR A 40 -4.89 -0.21 1.31
CA THR A 40 -6.10 -0.81 1.88
C THR A 40 -7.36 -0.23 1.23
N SER A 41 -8.51 -0.87 1.46
CA SER A 41 -9.82 -0.31 1.08
C SER A 41 -10.07 1.07 1.70
N ASN A 42 -9.55 1.32 2.91
CA ASN A 42 -9.67 2.62 3.57
C ASN A 42 -8.96 3.73 2.77
N ALA A 43 -7.79 3.45 2.19
CA ALA A 43 -7.11 4.43 1.33
C ALA A 43 -7.92 4.74 0.07
N TYR A 44 -8.45 3.71 -0.61
CA TYR A 44 -9.31 3.92 -1.78
C TYR A 44 -10.53 4.79 -1.44
N GLN A 45 -11.19 4.53 -0.31
CA GLN A 45 -12.32 5.33 0.17
C GLN A 45 -11.91 6.77 0.50
N HIS A 46 -10.79 6.96 1.19
CA HIS A 46 -10.27 8.28 1.56
C HIS A 46 -9.99 9.15 0.34
N PHE A 47 -9.44 8.56 -0.73
CA PHE A 47 -9.16 9.27 -1.99
C PHE A 47 -10.34 9.30 -2.97
N GLY A 48 -11.47 8.66 -2.64
CA GLY A 48 -12.63 8.58 -3.54
C GLY A 48 -12.36 7.80 -4.83
N VAL A 49 -11.39 6.88 -4.82
CA VAL A 49 -10.99 6.08 -5.98
C VAL A 49 -11.67 4.72 -5.93
N VAL A 50 -12.17 4.25 -7.08
CA VAL A 50 -12.72 2.90 -7.20
C VAL A 50 -11.59 1.89 -7.01
N ALA A 51 -11.68 1.09 -5.94
CA ALA A 51 -10.74 -0.01 -5.74
C ALA A 51 -10.80 -0.97 -6.94
N PRO A 52 -9.66 -1.48 -7.42
CA PRO A 52 -9.66 -2.49 -8.47
C PRO A 52 -10.52 -3.66 -8.01
N ALA A 53 -11.39 -4.16 -8.88
CA ALA A 53 -12.21 -5.32 -8.58
C ALA A 53 -11.28 -6.43 -8.10
N SER A 54 -11.36 -6.77 -6.81
CA SER A 54 -10.62 -7.88 -6.26
C SER A 54 -11.03 -9.09 -7.08
N GLY A 55 -10.12 -9.60 -7.92
CA GLY A 55 -10.34 -10.91 -8.51
C GLY A 55 -10.62 -11.83 -7.33
N LYS A 56 -11.82 -12.42 -7.28
CA LYS A 56 -12.16 -13.47 -6.33
C LYS A 56 -11.11 -14.57 -6.47
N GLY A 57 -10.03 -14.48 -5.71
CA GLY A 57 -9.20 -15.59 -5.33
C GLY A 57 -9.95 -16.27 -4.22
N ASP A 58 -10.72 -17.27 -4.62
CA ASP A 58 -11.24 -18.37 -3.83
C ASP A 58 -10.26 -18.68 -2.67
N ASP A 59 -10.59 -18.31 -1.44
CA ASP A 59 -10.03 -18.97 -0.26
C ASP A 59 -10.64 -20.38 -0.22
N LEU A 60 -10.13 -21.24 -1.11
CA LEU A 60 -10.48 -22.65 -1.28
C LEU A 60 -9.38 -23.53 -0.70
N PHE A 61 -8.95 -23.25 0.53
CA PHE A 61 -8.19 -24.16 1.39
C PHE A 61 -8.42 -23.70 2.85
N ASP A 62 -9.56 -24.03 3.47
CA ASP A 62 -9.69 -25.20 4.36
C ASP A 62 -8.75 -26.39 4.11
#